data_AF-Q984I0-F1
#
_entry.id   AF-Q984I0-F1
#
_cell.length_a   1.000
_cell.length_b   1.000
_cell.length_c   1.000
_cell.angle_alpha   90.00
_cell.angle_beta   90.00
_cell.angle_gamma   90.00
#
_symmetry.space_group_name_H-M   'P 1'
#
loop_
_entity.id
_entity.type
_entity.pdbx_description
1 polymer ?
#
loop_
_entity_poly.entity_id
_entity_poly.type
_entity_poly.pdbx_seq_one_letter_code
_entity_poly.pdbx_strand_id
1 'polypeptide(L)'
;MHDLVAKDDFDKLPEKYRDRARAIRARVAEIDGLMVPCQPQDVRASVVRMAGQFRDQPDIDHADMAGEFLAACRDLPAWAICEAASDFLAGRVDNHTGQFMPTCAEFAKRARAIMMPFLSERAALRTEASKLIERATDDHKRHLVEMERQDPGVRSRVAALAEAVTAGALKRQALPHLGLNVAEQKRIDALKRPRQEISKLEQTKIVKGRS
;
A
#
# COMPACT_ATOMS: atom_id res chain seq x y z
N MET A 1 17.72 -13.20 -3.68
CA MET A 1 17.79 -11.90 -4.39
C MET A 1 17.56 -12.10 -5.88
N HIS A 2 18.10 -13.15 -6.50
CA HIS A 2 17.87 -13.45 -7.92
C HIS A 2 16.39 -13.42 -8.34
N ASP A 3 15.45 -13.84 -7.48
CA ASP A 3 14.00 -13.78 -7.78
C ASP A 3 13.36 -12.39 -7.71
N LEU A 4 14.03 -11.39 -7.12
CA LEU A 4 13.47 -10.05 -6.91
C LEU A 4 14.18 -8.97 -7.74
N VAL A 5 15.51 -9.05 -7.84
CA VAL A 5 16.37 -8.16 -8.64
C VAL A 5 17.60 -8.96 -9.09
N ALA A 6 17.98 -8.88 -10.37
CA ALA A 6 19.19 -9.52 -10.85
C ALA A 6 20.42 -8.99 -10.09
N LYS A 7 21.37 -9.88 -9.75
CA LYS A 7 22.54 -9.52 -8.92
C LYS A 7 23.36 -8.38 -9.55
N ASP A 8 23.54 -8.42 -10.86
CA ASP A 8 24.29 -7.42 -11.62
C ASP A 8 23.64 -6.03 -11.60
N ASP A 9 22.31 -5.97 -11.47
CA ASP A 9 21.58 -4.71 -11.37
C ASP A 9 21.52 -4.20 -9.94
N PHE A 10 21.49 -5.11 -8.96
CA PHE A 10 21.56 -4.75 -7.54
C PHE A 10 22.88 -4.05 -7.20
N ASP A 11 24.00 -4.53 -7.73
CA ASP A 11 25.33 -3.97 -7.42
C ASP A 11 25.54 -2.57 -7.99
N LYS A 12 24.79 -2.19 -9.04
CA LYS A 12 24.81 -0.84 -9.65
C LYS A 12 23.97 0.18 -8.88
N LEU A 13 23.13 -0.25 -7.94
CA LEU A 13 22.24 0.66 -7.21
C LEU A 13 23.01 1.49 -6.17
N PRO A 14 22.61 2.77 -5.97
CA PRO A 14 23.08 3.55 -4.84
C PRO A 14 22.76 2.86 -3.50
N GLU A 15 23.56 3.13 -2.47
CA GLU A 15 23.46 2.45 -1.16
C GLU A 15 22.07 2.48 -0.54
N LYS A 16 21.41 3.65 -0.55
CA LYS A 16 20.02 3.81 -0.11
C LYS A 16 19.05 2.82 -0.77
N TYR A 17 19.21 2.56 -2.07
CA TYR A 17 18.36 1.64 -2.83
C TYR A 17 18.72 0.17 -2.56
N ARG A 18 20.00 -0.12 -2.33
CA ARG A 18 20.46 -1.46 -1.89
C ARG A 18 19.92 -1.81 -0.51
N ASP A 19 19.90 -0.87 0.44
CA ASP A 19 19.33 -1.08 1.76
C ASP A 19 17.82 -1.29 1.70
N ARG A 20 17.11 -0.53 0.86
CA ARG A 20 15.68 -0.75 0.65
C ARG A 20 15.39 -2.13 0.05
N ALA A 21 16.18 -2.57 -0.94
CA ALA A 21 16.08 -3.92 -1.50
C ALA A 21 16.32 -5.02 -0.45
N ARG A 22 17.32 -4.85 0.44
CA ARG A 22 17.57 -5.78 1.56
C ARG A 22 16.39 -5.82 2.53
N ALA A 23 15.82 -4.66 2.88
CA ALA A 23 14.66 -4.57 3.75
C ALA A 23 13.42 -5.25 3.14
N ILE A 24 13.15 -5.00 1.86
CA ILE A 24 12.07 -5.67 1.11
C ILE A 24 12.27 -7.18 1.14
N ARG A 25 13.49 -7.67 0.87
CA ARG A 25 13.80 -9.11 0.91
C ARG A 25 13.53 -9.70 2.30
N ALA A 26 13.99 -9.04 3.36
CA ALA A 26 13.80 -9.52 4.73
C ALA A 26 12.31 -9.64 5.06
N ARG A 27 11.51 -8.61 4.71
CA ARG A 27 10.06 -8.61 4.96
C ARG A 27 9.30 -9.64 4.13
N VAL A 28 9.66 -9.82 2.86
CA VAL A 28 9.07 -10.86 2.01
C VAL A 28 9.37 -12.25 2.57
N ALA A 29 10.60 -12.51 3.02
CA ALA A 29 10.97 -13.78 3.64
C ALA A 29 10.23 -14.05 4.95
N GLU A 30 10.02 -13.02 5.77
CA GLU A 30 9.18 -13.11 6.97
C GLU A 30 7.74 -13.50 6.62
N ILE A 31 7.13 -12.81 5.64
CA ILE A 31 5.77 -13.14 5.19
C ILE A 31 5.71 -14.55 4.63
N ASP A 32 6.66 -14.96 3.78
CA ASP A 32 6.69 -16.30 3.22
C ASP A 32 6.84 -17.37 4.32
N GLY A 33 7.59 -17.09 5.39
CA GLY A 33 7.67 -17.94 6.58
C GLY A 33 6.34 -18.03 7.35
N LEU A 34 5.55 -16.95 7.39
CA LEU A 34 4.20 -16.97 7.96
C LEU A 34 3.20 -17.73 7.08
N MET A 35 3.43 -17.85 5.77
CA MET A 35 2.51 -18.52 4.85
C MET A 35 2.73 -20.04 4.72
N VAL A 36 3.57 -20.63 5.58
CA VAL A 36 3.83 -22.08 5.57
C VAL A 36 2.52 -22.83 5.84
N PRO A 37 2.12 -23.78 4.98
CA PRO A 37 0.90 -24.56 5.18
C PRO A 37 0.87 -25.29 6.53
N CYS A 38 -0.32 -25.36 7.11
CA CYS A 38 -0.56 -26.05 8.36
C CYS A 38 -0.35 -27.57 8.25
N GLN A 39 -0.22 -28.22 9.40
CA GLN A 39 -0.29 -29.66 9.50
C GLN A 39 -1.74 -30.10 9.79
N PRO A 40 -2.14 -31.33 9.43
CA PRO A 40 -3.50 -31.83 9.69
C PRO A 40 -3.94 -31.71 11.16
N GLN A 41 -2.98 -31.85 12.09
CA GLN A 41 -3.20 -31.70 13.52
C GLN A 41 -3.65 -30.29 13.95
N ASP A 42 -3.22 -29.24 13.24
CA ASP A 42 -3.57 -27.85 13.55
C ASP A 42 -5.04 -27.57 13.18
N VAL A 43 -5.47 -28.10 12.03
CA VAL A 43 -6.88 -28.08 11.60
C VAL A 43 -7.73 -28.83 12.62
N ARG A 44 -7.35 -30.06 12.96
CA ARG A 44 -8.08 -30.89 13.91
C ARG A 44 -8.23 -30.20 15.27
N ALA A 45 -7.15 -29.63 15.82
CA ALA A 45 -7.18 -28.94 17.10
C ALA A 45 -8.18 -27.76 17.09
N SER A 46 -8.20 -26.99 16.01
CA SER A 46 -9.10 -25.84 15.85
C SER A 46 -10.57 -26.26 15.69
N VAL A 47 -10.82 -27.33 14.92
CA VAL A 47 -12.17 -27.88 14.73
C VAL A 47 -12.72 -28.46 16.03
N VAL A 48 -11.93 -29.26 16.75
CA VAL A 48 -12.34 -29.84 18.05
C VAL A 48 -12.65 -28.74 19.07
N ARG A 49 -11.85 -27.66 19.08
CA ARG A 49 -12.09 -26.51 19.97
C ARG A 49 -13.44 -25.85 19.70
N MET A 50 -13.82 -25.71 18.43
CA MET A 50 -15.09 -25.11 18.04
C MET A 50 -16.27 -26.05 18.26
N ALA A 51 -16.12 -27.34 17.97
CA ALA A 51 -17.14 -28.37 18.17
C ALA A 51 -17.58 -28.49 19.64
N GLY A 52 -16.68 -28.21 20.60
CA GLY A 52 -17.05 -28.17 22.02
C GLY A 52 -17.90 -26.97 22.44
N GLN A 53 -18.13 -25.99 21.57
CA GLN A 53 -18.79 -24.71 21.89
C GLN A 53 -20.02 -24.44 21.03
N PHE A 54 -20.05 -24.94 19.80
CA PHE A 54 -21.18 -24.81 18.89
C PHE A 54 -22.04 -26.06 18.85
N ARG A 55 -23.28 -25.89 18.39
CA ARG A 55 -24.12 -27.03 18.01
C ARG A 55 -23.68 -27.59 16.66
N ASP A 56 -23.93 -28.87 16.47
CA ASP A 56 -23.69 -29.53 15.20
C ASP A 56 -24.57 -28.93 14.10
N GLN A 57 -24.03 -28.84 12.89
CA GLN A 57 -24.81 -28.45 11.72
C GLN A 57 -25.87 -29.52 11.46
N PRO A 58 -27.15 -29.14 11.27
CA PRO A 58 -28.18 -30.09 10.86
C PRO A 58 -27.81 -30.75 9.53
N ASP A 59 -28.15 -32.04 9.40
CA ASP A 59 -27.99 -32.82 8.18
C ASP A 59 -26.55 -33.03 7.68
N ILE A 60 -25.54 -32.81 8.53
CA ILE A 60 -24.11 -33.08 8.21
C ILE A 60 -23.58 -34.27 9.02
N ASP A 61 -22.95 -35.24 8.34
CA ASP A 61 -22.19 -36.31 9.00
C ASP A 61 -20.84 -35.78 9.55
N HIS A 62 -20.58 -36.07 10.82
CA HIS A 62 -19.35 -35.71 11.51
C HIS A 62 -18.09 -36.29 10.88
N ALA A 63 -18.17 -37.50 10.31
CA ALA A 63 -17.04 -38.15 9.67
C ALA A 63 -16.59 -37.38 8.42
N ASP A 64 -17.56 -36.92 7.63
CA ASP A 64 -17.32 -36.13 6.41
C ASP A 64 -16.83 -34.72 6.75
N MET A 65 -17.40 -34.12 7.79
CA MET A 65 -17.04 -32.77 8.23
C MET A 65 -15.53 -32.63 8.52
N ALA A 66 -14.93 -33.57 9.26
CA ALA A 66 -13.50 -33.49 9.58
C ALA A 66 -12.60 -33.55 8.33
N GLY A 67 -12.95 -34.40 7.35
CA GLY A 67 -12.25 -34.52 6.08
C GLY A 67 -12.38 -33.26 5.22
N GLU A 68 -13.57 -32.67 5.19
CA GLU A 68 -13.84 -31.43 4.46
C GLU A 68 -13.09 -30.23 5.03
N PHE A 69 -13.04 -30.09 6.36
CA PHE A 69 -12.25 -29.03 7.00
C PHE A 69 -10.77 -29.15 6.66
N LEU A 70 -10.22 -30.37 6.70
CA LEU A 70 -8.84 -30.63 6.32
C LEU A 70 -8.59 -30.29 4.85
N ALA A 71 -9.48 -30.72 3.95
CA ALA A 71 -9.36 -30.44 2.52
C ALA A 71 -9.42 -28.94 2.22
N ALA A 72 -10.33 -28.20 2.89
CA ALA A 72 -10.54 -26.77 2.67
C ALA A 72 -9.42 -25.89 3.22
N CYS A 73 -8.68 -26.36 4.24
CA CYS A 73 -7.68 -25.58 4.98
C CYS A 73 -6.23 -26.02 4.75
N ARG A 74 -5.98 -27.10 3.98
CA ARG A 74 -4.62 -27.67 3.78
C ARG A 74 -3.58 -26.69 3.26
N ASP A 75 -3.99 -25.68 2.51
CA ASP A 75 -3.15 -24.64 1.91
C ASP A 75 -2.91 -23.45 2.86
N LEU A 76 -3.61 -23.41 3.99
CA LEU A 76 -3.63 -22.28 4.91
C LEU A 76 -2.63 -22.49 6.05
N PRO A 77 -2.02 -21.42 6.56
CA PRO A 77 -1.09 -21.51 7.68
C PRO A 77 -1.83 -21.70 9.01
N ALA A 78 -1.17 -22.37 9.95
CA ALA A 78 -1.77 -22.75 11.24
C ALA A 78 -2.28 -21.55 12.05
N TRP A 79 -1.54 -20.43 12.06
CA TRP A 79 -1.96 -19.23 12.78
C TRP A 79 -3.25 -18.62 12.23
N ALA A 80 -3.48 -18.68 10.90
CA ALA A 80 -4.70 -18.15 10.29
C ALA A 80 -5.92 -19.02 10.61
N ILE A 81 -5.72 -20.34 10.70
CA ILE A 81 -6.73 -21.30 11.14
C ILE A 81 -7.11 -21.04 12.60
N CYS A 82 -6.11 -20.90 13.47
CA CYS A 82 -6.30 -20.59 14.89
C CYS A 82 -7.05 -19.26 15.09
N GLU A 83 -6.67 -18.22 14.33
CA GLU A 83 -7.32 -16.91 14.41
C GLU A 83 -8.76 -16.96 13.87
N ALA A 84 -8.99 -17.65 12.76
CA ALA A 84 -10.34 -17.86 12.24
C ALA A 84 -11.24 -18.56 13.27
N ALA A 85 -10.74 -19.62 13.93
CA ALA A 85 -11.47 -20.29 14.99
C ALA A 85 -11.76 -19.35 16.17
N SER A 86 -10.83 -18.46 16.51
CA SER A 86 -11.03 -17.46 17.57
C SER A 86 -12.08 -16.41 17.17
N ASP A 87 -12.11 -16.01 15.90
CA ASP A 87 -13.12 -15.09 15.38
C ASP A 87 -14.53 -15.67 15.45
N PHE A 88 -14.71 -16.94 15.07
CA PHE A 88 -16.01 -17.62 15.19
C PHE A 88 -16.45 -17.73 16.65
N LEU A 89 -15.57 -18.22 17.52
CA LEU A 89 -15.87 -18.35 18.96
C LEU A 89 -16.19 -17.02 19.63
N ALA A 90 -15.58 -15.93 19.17
CA ALA A 90 -15.83 -14.58 19.69
C ALA A 90 -17.00 -13.86 18.99
N GLY A 91 -17.67 -14.48 18.03
CA GLY A 91 -18.77 -13.85 17.28
C GLY A 91 -18.36 -12.66 16.42
N ARG A 92 -17.09 -12.62 15.95
CA ARG A 92 -16.54 -11.53 15.12
C ARG A 92 -16.74 -11.73 13.61
N VAL A 93 -17.36 -12.84 13.22
CA VAL A 93 -17.60 -13.17 11.81
C VAL A 93 -18.99 -12.67 11.42
N ASP A 94 -19.02 -11.72 10.49
CA ASP A 94 -20.28 -11.15 9.97
C ASP A 94 -21.19 -12.25 9.41
N ASN A 95 -22.50 -12.13 9.69
CA ASN A 95 -23.55 -13.04 9.24
C ASN A 95 -23.45 -14.49 9.74
N HIS A 96 -22.53 -14.81 10.65
CA HIS A 96 -22.54 -16.08 11.34
C HIS A 96 -23.43 -16.00 12.58
N THR A 97 -24.38 -16.93 12.72
CA THR A 97 -25.36 -16.92 13.81
C THR A 97 -24.76 -17.26 15.18
N GLY A 98 -23.57 -17.85 15.21
CA GLY A 98 -22.89 -18.27 16.44
C GLY A 98 -23.59 -19.43 17.17
N GLN A 99 -24.65 -19.98 16.58
CA GLN A 99 -25.42 -21.08 17.16
C GLN A 99 -24.90 -22.45 16.70
N PHE A 100 -24.51 -22.53 15.42
CA PHE A 100 -24.07 -23.75 14.77
C PHE A 100 -22.61 -23.65 14.37
N MET A 101 -21.97 -24.80 14.24
CA MET A 101 -20.62 -24.91 13.73
C MET A 101 -20.53 -24.22 12.35
N PRO A 102 -19.51 -23.38 12.06
CA PRO A 102 -19.35 -22.85 10.70
C PRO A 102 -19.17 -23.98 9.69
N THR A 103 -19.62 -23.74 8.46
CA THR A 103 -19.33 -24.65 7.36
C THR A 103 -17.83 -24.63 7.04
N CYS A 104 -17.30 -25.70 6.44
CA CYS A 104 -15.91 -25.79 6.01
C CYS A 104 -15.54 -24.63 5.06
N ALA A 105 -16.47 -24.22 4.19
CA ALA A 105 -16.31 -23.11 3.27
C ALA A 105 -16.26 -21.75 3.99
N GLU A 106 -17.16 -21.48 4.94
CA GLU A 106 -17.15 -20.24 5.74
C GLU A 106 -15.86 -20.11 6.54
N PHE A 107 -15.45 -21.22 7.17
CA PHE A 107 -14.24 -21.26 7.98
C PHE A 107 -13.00 -20.97 7.15
N ALA A 108 -12.83 -21.67 6.02
CA ALA A 108 -11.69 -21.47 5.15
C ALA A 108 -11.70 -20.08 4.48
N LYS A 109 -12.88 -19.54 4.16
CA LYS A 109 -13.04 -18.16 3.67
C LYS A 109 -12.55 -17.16 4.71
N ARG A 110 -12.89 -17.32 5.98
CA ARG A 110 -12.45 -16.43 7.06
C ARG A 110 -10.94 -16.50 7.25
N ALA A 111 -10.37 -17.71 7.31
CA ALA A 111 -8.92 -17.90 7.40
C ALA A 111 -8.17 -17.23 6.24
N ARG A 112 -8.66 -17.36 5.00
CA ARG A 112 -8.08 -16.66 3.84
C ARG A 112 -8.20 -15.14 3.96
N ALA A 113 -9.33 -14.63 4.45
CA ALA A 113 -9.51 -13.19 4.65
C ALA A 113 -8.50 -12.60 5.65
N ILE A 114 -8.18 -13.35 6.72
CA ILE A 114 -7.17 -12.96 7.72
C ILE A 114 -5.76 -12.86 7.09
N MET A 115 -5.46 -13.69 6.09
CA MET A 115 -4.16 -13.68 5.39
C MET A 115 -4.03 -12.55 4.36
N MET A 116 -5.13 -12.00 3.86
CA MET A 116 -5.12 -11.03 2.75
C MET A 116 -4.21 -9.82 2.96
N PRO A 117 -4.10 -9.21 4.15
CA PRO A 117 -3.17 -8.12 4.39
C PRO A 117 -1.71 -8.51 4.11
N PHE A 118 -1.29 -9.72 4.49
CA PHE A 118 0.07 -10.20 4.26
C PHE A 118 0.34 -10.50 2.78
N LEU A 119 -0.63 -11.10 2.10
CA LEU A 119 -0.51 -11.37 0.66
C LEU A 119 -0.45 -10.08 -0.15
N SER A 120 -1.26 -9.08 0.21
CA SER A 120 -1.24 -7.77 -0.45
C SER A 120 0.06 -7.00 -0.15
N GLU A 121 0.56 -7.04 1.09
CA GLU A 121 1.87 -6.49 1.45
C GLU A 121 2.98 -7.15 0.61
N ARG A 122 3.01 -8.48 0.54
CA ARG A 122 4.00 -9.22 -0.26
C ARG A 122 3.96 -8.81 -1.74
N ALA A 123 2.77 -8.69 -2.32
CA ALA A 123 2.61 -8.26 -3.71
C ALA A 123 3.10 -6.82 -3.94
N ALA A 124 2.77 -5.91 -3.02
CA ALA A 124 3.22 -4.53 -3.07
C ALA A 124 4.74 -4.42 -2.97
N LEU A 125 5.36 -5.17 -2.05
CA LEU A 125 6.82 -5.22 -1.87
C LEU A 125 7.53 -5.77 -3.11
N ARG A 126 7.00 -6.82 -3.75
CA ARG A 126 7.54 -7.35 -5.02
C ARG A 126 7.43 -6.33 -6.16
N THR A 127 6.32 -5.62 -6.23
CA THR A 127 6.12 -4.53 -7.20
C THR A 127 7.04 -3.34 -6.93
N GLU A 128 7.34 -3.05 -5.67
CA GLU A 128 8.32 -2.03 -5.30
C GLU A 128 9.72 -2.45 -5.73
N ALA A 129 10.11 -3.69 -5.44
CA ALA A 129 11.42 -4.23 -5.79
C ALA A 129 11.71 -4.14 -7.29
N SER A 130 10.73 -4.48 -8.14
CA SER A 130 10.89 -4.41 -9.60
C SER A 130 11.12 -2.99 -10.12
N LYS A 131 10.68 -1.96 -9.38
CA LYS A 131 10.80 -0.54 -9.76
C LYS A 131 11.99 0.17 -9.12
N LEU A 132 12.81 -0.52 -8.32
CA LEU A 132 13.93 0.13 -7.61
C LEU A 132 14.98 0.70 -8.56
N ILE A 133 15.28 0.00 -9.66
CA ILE A 133 16.27 0.45 -10.65
C ILE A 133 15.77 1.71 -11.36
N GLU A 134 14.54 1.69 -11.87
CA GLU A 134 13.92 2.85 -12.51
C GLU A 134 13.93 4.05 -11.56
N ARG A 135 13.51 3.87 -10.31
CA ARG A 135 13.53 4.93 -9.29
C ARG A 135 14.92 5.47 -9.02
N ALA A 136 15.94 4.61 -8.93
CA ALA A 136 17.32 5.03 -8.74
C ALA A 136 17.82 5.88 -9.93
N THR A 137 17.49 5.48 -11.16
CA THR A 137 17.87 6.25 -12.36
C THR A 137 17.15 7.59 -12.42
N ASP A 138 15.86 7.65 -12.08
CA ASP A 138 15.08 8.87 -12.07
C ASP A 138 15.53 9.85 -10.98
N ASP A 139 15.84 9.36 -9.79
CA ASP A 139 16.39 10.19 -8.71
C ASP A 139 17.76 10.75 -9.10
N HIS A 140 18.61 9.97 -9.78
CA HIS A 140 19.89 10.46 -10.29
C HIS A 140 19.70 11.58 -11.32
N LYS A 141 18.80 11.40 -12.30
CA LYS A 141 18.46 12.44 -13.28
C LYS A 141 17.93 13.71 -12.60
N ARG A 142 17.04 13.57 -11.61
CA ARG A 142 16.51 14.71 -10.84
C ARG A 142 17.60 15.45 -10.08
N HIS A 143 18.55 14.71 -9.49
CA HIS A 143 19.69 15.30 -8.79
C HIS A 143 20.58 16.10 -9.75
N LEU A 144 20.86 15.58 -10.95
CA LEU A 144 21.61 16.31 -11.97
C LEU A 144 20.89 17.61 -12.39
N VAL A 145 19.59 17.53 -12.65
CA VAL A 145 18.78 18.73 -12.99
C VAL A 145 18.77 19.75 -11.84
N GLU A 146 18.72 19.30 -10.59
CA GLU A 146 18.77 20.20 -9.44
C GLU A 146 20.13 20.87 -9.31
N MET A 147 21.23 20.14 -9.51
CA MET A 147 22.58 20.71 -9.56
C MET A 147 22.72 21.74 -10.68
N GLU A 148 22.24 21.44 -11.88
CA GLU A 148 22.23 22.39 -13.01
C GLU A 148 21.39 23.63 -12.69
N ARG A 149 20.25 23.48 -12.01
CA ARG A 149 19.43 24.61 -11.56
C ARG A 149 20.09 25.46 -10.50
N GLN A 150 21.08 24.96 -9.78
CA GLN A 150 21.82 25.74 -8.79
C GLN A 150 22.92 26.58 -9.44
N ASP A 151 23.32 26.30 -10.69
CA ASP A 151 24.24 27.12 -11.46
C ASP A 151 23.62 28.49 -11.84
N PRO A 152 24.19 29.62 -11.40
CA PRO A 152 23.73 30.96 -11.77
C PRO A 152 23.67 31.20 -13.28
N GLY A 153 24.60 30.61 -14.05
CA GLY A 153 24.67 30.75 -15.51
C GLY A 153 23.61 29.93 -16.25
N VAL A 154 23.11 28.85 -15.66
CA VAL A 154 21.94 28.11 -16.17
C VAL A 154 20.67 28.90 -15.87
N ARG A 155 20.53 29.43 -14.65
CA ARG A 155 19.37 30.26 -14.26
C ARG A 155 19.18 31.46 -15.17
N SER A 156 20.25 32.18 -15.50
CA SER A 156 20.18 33.33 -16.40
C SER A 156 19.78 32.95 -17.82
N ARG A 157 20.32 31.84 -18.36
CA ARG A 157 19.93 31.30 -19.68
C ARG A 157 18.48 30.84 -19.71
N VAL A 158 18.00 30.16 -18.68
CA VAL A 158 16.60 29.73 -18.58
C VAL A 158 15.67 30.93 -18.43
N ALA A 159 16.06 31.96 -17.68
CA ALA A 159 15.30 33.21 -17.58
C ALA A 159 15.21 33.93 -18.93
N ALA A 160 16.34 34.07 -19.64
CA ALA A 160 16.37 34.66 -20.98
C ALA A 160 15.55 33.85 -22.00
N LEU A 161 15.60 32.51 -21.94
CA LEU A 161 14.79 31.65 -22.79
C LEU A 161 13.29 31.78 -22.46
N ALA A 162 12.94 31.81 -21.17
CA ALA A 162 11.56 32.01 -20.73
C ALA A 162 11.03 33.36 -21.21
N GLU A 163 11.84 34.41 -21.10
CA GLU A 163 11.52 35.74 -21.61
C GLU A 163 11.34 35.74 -23.14
N ALA A 164 12.24 35.09 -23.89
CA ALA A 164 12.12 34.96 -25.34
C ALA A 164 10.87 34.17 -25.79
N VAL A 165 10.53 33.08 -25.09
CA VAL A 165 9.33 32.26 -25.37
C VAL A 165 8.05 33.00 -24.97
N THR A 166 8.09 33.80 -23.90
CA THR A 166 6.91 34.55 -23.42
C THR A 166 6.76 35.93 -24.07
N ALA A 167 7.78 36.43 -24.78
CA ALA A 167 7.73 37.71 -25.49
C ALA A 167 6.64 37.76 -26.58
N GLY A 168 6.26 36.61 -27.15
CA GLY A 168 5.13 36.47 -28.08
C GLY A 168 3.86 35.89 -27.46
N ALA A 169 3.90 35.45 -26.20
CA ALA A 169 2.74 34.92 -25.50
C ALA A 169 1.91 36.09 -24.97
N LEU A 170 0.60 36.12 -25.30
CA LEU A 170 -0.34 36.99 -24.61
C LEU A 170 -0.13 36.79 -23.11
N LYS A 171 0.35 37.83 -22.39
CA LYS A 171 0.34 37.86 -20.92
C LYS A 171 -1.03 37.32 -20.53
N ARG A 172 -1.08 36.28 -19.69
CA ARG A 172 -2.33 35.81 -19.08
C ARG A 172 -2.92 36.99 -18.29
N GLN A 173 -3.60 37.89 -18.99
CA GLN A 173 -4.63 38.71 -18.41
C GLN A 173 -5.58 37.66 -17.85
N ALA A 174 -5.75 37.66 -16.53
CA ALA A 174 -6.90 37.01 -15.94
C ALA A 174 -8.09 37.54 -16.74
N LEU A 175 -8.66 36.68 -17.59
CA LEU A 175 -9.82 37.05 -18.38
C LEU A 175 -10.84 37.59 -17.37
N PRO A 176 -11.31 38.85 -17.51
CA PRO A 176 -12.47 39.30 -16.77
C PRO A 176 -13.55 38.26 -17.03
N HIS A 177 -14.20 37.75 -15.98
CA HIS A 177 -15.37 36.90 -16.20
C HIS A 177 -16.30 37.68 -17.13
N LEU A 178 -16.70 37.06 -18.25
CA LEU A 178 -17.30 37.66 -19.45
C LEU A 178 -18.67 38.38 -19.24
N GLY A 179 -19.00 38.78 -18.02
CA GLY A 179 -20.21 39.51 -17.67
C GLY A 179 -20.09 40.53 -16.54
N LEU A 180 -18.88 40.88 -16.06
CA LEU A 180 -18.71 41.87 -15.00
C LEU A 180 -18.19 43.20 -15.55
N ASN A 181 -18.86 44.29 -15.20
CA ASN A 181 -18.47 45.63 -15.61
C ASN A 181 -17.18 46.07 -14.88
N VAL A 182 -16.38 46.98 -15.45
CA VAL A 182 -15.04 47.35 -14.90
C VAL A 182 -15.09 47.80 -13.44
N ALA A 183 -16.18 48.45 -13.03
CA ALA A 183 -16.40 48.89 -11.65
C ALA A 183 -16.72 47.72 -10.68
N GLU A 184 -17.39 46.68 -11.15
CA GLU A 184 -17.75 45.50 -10.36
C GLU A 184 -16.54 44.59 -10.16
N GLN A 185 -15.72 44.43 -11.20
CA GLN A 185 -14.46 43.71 -11.11
C GLN A 185 -13.51 44.36 -10.08
N LYS A 186 -13.42 45.70 -10.07
CA LYS A 186 -12.63 46.45 -9.07
C LYS A 186 -13.16 46.26 -7.65
N ARG A 187 -14.47 46.16 -7.45
CA ARG A 187 -15.07 45.88 -6.13
C ARG A 187 -14.77 44.46 -5.66
N ILE A 188 -14.84 43.47 -6.54
CA ILE A 188 -14.51 42.08 -6.20
C ILE A 188 -13.02 41.94 -5.87
N ASP A 189 -12.14 42.59 -6.65
CA ASP A 189 -10.70 42.56 -6.38
C ASP A 189 -10.35 43.29 -5.08
N ALA A 190 -11.08 44.35 -4.71
CA ALA A 190 -10.93 45.00 -3.40
C ALA A 190 -11.43 44.14 -2.23
N LEU A 191 -12.40 43.23 -2.47
CA LEU A 191 -12.92 42.29 -1.48
C LEU A 191 -12.05 41.03 -1.33
N LYS A 192 -11.14 40.76 -2.27
CA LYS A 192 -10.16 39.68 -2.14
C LYS A 192 -9.18 40.03 -1.02
N ARG A 193 -9.43 39.48 0.17
CA ARG A 193 -8.45 39.52 1.27
C ARG A 193 -7.11 38.95 0.78
N PRO A 194 -5.97 39.58 1.12
CA PRO A 194 -4.67 38.97 0.86
C PRO A 194 -4.65 37.58 1.50
N ARG A 195 -4.31 36.55 0.71
CA ARG A 195 -4.16 35.18 1.22
C ARG A 195 -3.13 35.20 2.35
N GLN A 196 -3.62 35.04 3.59
CA GLN A 196 -2.79 34.76 4.77
C GLN A 196 -2.41 33.28 4.87
N GLU A 197 -2.48 32.52 3.78
CA GLU A 197 -2.07 31.13 3.78
C GLU A 197 -0.54 31.08 3.66
N ILE A 198 0.13 31.33 4.80
CA ILE A 198 1.48 30.81 5.00
C ILE A 198 1.37 29.30 4.88
N SER A 199 1.97 28.76 3.83
CA SER A 199 2.04 27.33 3.58
C SER A 199 2.49 26.58 4.84
N LYS A 200 1.60 25.75 5.42
CA LYS A 200 1.94 24.87 6.54
C LYS A 200 2.75 23.64 6.10
N LEU A 201 3.33 23.63 4.89
CA LEU A 201 4.14 22.51 4.40
C LEU A 201 5.28 22.18 5.37
N GLU A 202 5.89 23.17 6.00
CA GLU A 202 6.92 22.97 7.03
C GLU A 202 6.41 22.23 8.30
N GLN A 203 5.11 22.31 8.58
CA GLN A 203 4.47 21.63 9.70
C GLN A 203 4.02 20.21 9.35
N THR A 204 4.01 19.85 8.06
CA THR A 204 3.66 18.50 7.63
C THR A 204 4.82 17.53 7.85
N LYS A 205 4.51 16.28 8.18
CA LYS A 205 5.49 15.19 8.36
C LYS A 205 6.39 14.98 7.13
N ILE A 206 5.99 15.48 5.96
CA ILE A 206 6.71 15.37 4.69
C ILE A 206 8.00 16.20 4.70
N VAL A 207 8.01 17.36 5.37
CA VAL A 207 9.18 18.26 5.42
C VAL A 207 10.02 18.00 6.68
N LYS A 208 9.41 17.65 7.82
CA LYS A 208 10.11 17.32 9.07
C LYS A 208 11.05 16.10 8.99
N GLY A 209 10.95 15.27 7.95
CA GLY A 209 11.81 14.09 7.75
C GLY A 209 13.07 14.35 6.91
N ARG A 210 13.37 15.61 6.56
CA ARG A 210 14.54 15.99 5.73
C ARG A 210 15.60 16.83 6.47
N SER A 211 15.52 16.93 7.80
CA SER A 211 16.56 17.51 8.66
C SER A 211 17.56 16.43 9.08
#